data_AF-A0ABD5WLX3-F1
#
_entry.id   AF-A0ABD5WLX3-F1
#
_cell.length_a   1.000
_cell.length_b   1.000
_cell.length_c   1.000
_cell.angle_alpha   90.00
_cell.angle_beta   90.00
_cell.angle_gamma   90.00
#
_symmetry.space_group_name_H-M   'P 1'
#
loop_
_entity.id
_entity.type
_entity.pdbx_description
1 polymer ?
#
loop_
_entity_poly.entity_id
_entity_poly.type
_entity_poly.pdbx_seq_one_letter_code
_entity_poly.pdbx_strand_id
1 'polypeptide(L)'
;MVVSAAGVDGAQVTRAAESGADGIVVAGTGLGNATTDLGEAIVEAMDAGVPVVVTSRCGAGATGAVYGTAGGGQTLQDAGAIPGGDLAPWKARVKLALALEAVDQEDVDDEVADYFAESSA
;
A
#
# COMPACT_ATOMS: atom_id res chain seq x y z
N MET A 1 -5.43 -7.57 0.15
CA MET A 1 -5.61 -6.63 -0.98
C MET A 1 -6.96 -5.97 -0.84
N VAL A 2 -6.97 -4.64 -0.76
CA VAL A 2 -8.17 -3.79 -0.61
C VAL A 2 -8.27 -2.88 -1.83
N VAL A 3 -9.46 -2.70 -2.38
CA VAL A 3 -9.67 -1.88 -3.59
C VAL A 3 -10.35 -0.58 -3.19
N SER A 4 -9.75 0.55 -3.58
CA SER A 4 -10.36 1.87 -3.40
C SER A 4 -11.39 2.16 -4.50
N ALA A 5 -12.57 2.62 -4.08
CA ALA A 5 -13.65 3.09 -4.94
C ALA A 5 -14.51 4.11 -4.18
N ALA A 6 -15.49 4.70 -4.86
CA ALA A 6 -16.40 5.66 -4.23
C ALA A 6 -17.14 5.01 -3.03
N GLY A 7 -17.04 5.64 -1.86
CA GLY A 7 -17.70 5.19 -0.63
C GLY A 7 -17.04 3.99 0.05
N VAL A 8 -15.87 3.55 -0.39
CA VAL A 8 -15.08 2.55 0.36
C VAL A 8 -14.53 3.22 1.61
N ASP A 9 -14.76 2.59 2.76
CA ASP A 9 -14.26 3.00 4.07
C ASP A 9 -13.00 2.19 4.47
N GLY A 10 -12.55 2.36 5.71
CA GLY A 10 -11.40 1.65 6.27
C GLY A 10 -11.63 0.20 6.68
N ALA A 11 -12.88 -0.29 6.72
CA ALA A 11 -13.22 -1.53 7.44
C ALA A 11 -12.47 -2.76 6.92
N GLN A 12 -12.19 -2.83 5.62
CA GLN A 12 -11.44 -3.95 5.03
C GLN A 12 -9.94 -3.93 5.40
N VAL A 13 -9.35 -2.75 5.55
CA VAL A 13 -7.95 -2.58 5.98
C VAL A 13 -7.83 -2.94 7.46
N THR A 14 -8.68 -2.33 8.30
CA THR A 14 -8.72 -2.61 9.74
C THR A 14 -8.89 -4.10 10.00
N ARG A 15 -9.88 -4.74 9.36
CA ARG A 15 -10.11 -6.17 9.52
C ARG A 15 -8.92 -7.02 9.07
N ALA A 16 -8.23 -6.64 8.00
CA ALA A 16 -7.06 -7.38 7.53
C ALA A 16 -5.91 -7.31 8.55
N ALA A 17 -5.63 -6.12 9.08
CA ALA A 17 -4.62 -5.93 10.13
C ALA A 17 -4.99 -6.72 11.40
N GLU A 18 -6.23 -6.60 11.89
CA GLU A 18 -6.72 -7.33 13.07
C GLU A 18 -6.70 -8.86 12.89
N SER A 19 -6.79 -9.34 11.66
CA SER A 19 -6.71 -10.77 11.34
C SER A 19 -5.27 -11.29 11.25
N GLY A 20 -4.26 -10.45 11.50
CA GLY A 20 -2.84 -10.81 11.44
C GLY A 20 -2.31 -10.93 10.01
N ALA A 21 -2.74 -10.04 9.10
CA ALA A 21 -2.12 -9.97 7.79
C ALA A 21 -0.68 -9.43 7.91
N ASP A 22 0.29 -10.18 7.36
CA ASP A 22 1.72 -9.78 7.34
C ASP A 22 2.01 -8.61 6.38
N GLY A 23 1.03 -8.20 5.57
CA GLY A 23 1.14 -7.06 4.65
C GLY A 23 -0.12 -6.84 3.82
N ILE A 24 -0.33 -5.61 3.38
CA ILE A 24 -1.53 -5.19 2.64
C ILE A 24 -1.14 -4.54 1.32
N VAL A 25 -1.85 -4.90 0.25
CA VAL A 25 -1.83 -4.15 -1.02
C VAL A 25 -3.11 -3.35 -1.17
N VAL A 26 -3.00 -2.06 -1.42
CA VAL A 26 -4.10 -1.16 -1.73
C VAL A 26 -4.12 -0.89 -3.23
N ALA A 27 -5.23 -1.21 -3.88
CA ALA A 27 -5.50 -0.82 -5.27
C ALA A 27 -6.17 0.56 -5.28
N GLY A 28 -5.35 1.60 -5.22
CA GLY A 28 -5.76 3.01 -5.22
C GLY A 28 -6.32 3.47 -6.57
N THR A 29 -6.88 4.67 -6.60
CA THR A 29 -7.42 5.32 -7.78
C THR A 29 -6.37 6.23 -8.42
N GLY A 30 -6.36 6.33 -9.76
CA GLY A 30 -5.46 7.26 -10.47
C GLY A 30 -3.99 6.99 -10.13
N LEU A 31 -3.35 7.96 -9.47
CA LEU A 31 -1.95 7.90 -9.04
C LEU A 31 -1.72 7.12 -7.72
N GLY A 32 -2.70 6.35 -7.26
CA GLY A 32 -2.63 5.60 -5.99
C GLY A 32 -3.39 6.26 -4.84
N ASN A 33 -4.40 7.08 -5.12
CA ASN A 33 -5.20 7.74 -4.08
C ASN A 33 -6.29 6.81 -3.52
N ALA A 34 -6.56 6.92 -2.22
CA ALA A 34 -7.67 6.35 -1.49
C ALA A 34 -8.79 7.39 -1.23
N THR A 35 -9.94 6.93 -0.72
CA THR A 35 -10.89 7.80 -0.02
C THR A 35 -10.26 8.28 1.29
N THR A 36 -10.78 9.36 1.89
CA THR A 36 -10.30 9.86 3.19
C THR A 36 -10.32 8.76 4.25
N ASP A 37 -11.49 8.15 4.49
CA ASP A 37 -11.68 7.14 5.52
C ASP A 37 -10.78 5.89 5.31
N LEU A 38 -10.56 5.49 4.06
CA LEU A 38 -9.62 4.41 3.74
C LEU A 38 -8.17 4.84 3.97
N GLY A 39 -7.81 6.08 3.63
CA GLY A 39 -6.48 6.63 3.85
C GLY A 39 -6.11 6.67 5.33
N GLU A 40 -7.03 7.11 6.18
CA GLU A 40 -6.86 7.10 7.64
C GLU A 40 -6.61 5.68 8.16
N ALA A 41 -7.42 4.70 7.74
CA ALA A 41 -7.22 3.30 8.13
C ALA A 41 -5.92 2.67 7.58
N ILE A 42 -5.43 3.15 6.42
CA ILE A 42 -4.13 2.73 5.89
C ILE A 42 -3.01 3.21 6.82
N VAL A 43 -3.05 4.47 7.25
CA VAL A 43 -2.08 5.02 8.19
C VAL A 43 -2.13 4.26 9.51
N GLU A 44 -3.32 4.00 10.05
CA GLU A 44 -3.48 3.20 11.28
C GLU A 44 -2.91 1.78 11.15
N ALA A 45 -3.05 1.14 9.98
CA ALA A 45 -2.45 -0.17 9.74
C ALA A 45 -0.92 -0.13 9.70
N MET A 46 -0.34 0.92 9.10
CA MET A 46 1.12 1.12 9.08
C MET A 46 1.65 1.44 10.48
N ASP A 47 0.95 2.28 11.26
CA ASP A 47 1.28 2.55 12.66
C ASP A 47 1.25 1.30 13.55
N ALA A 48 0.46 0.29 13.15
CA ALA A 48 0.41 -1.02 13.79
C ALA A 48 1.50 -2.00 13.29
N GLY A 49 2.42 -1.56 12.43
CA GLY A 49 3.52 -2.36 11.89
C GLY A 49 3.13 -3.30 10.76
N VAL A 50 2.05 -3.00 10.02
CA VAL A 50 1.66 -3.77 8.83
C VAL A 50 2.17 -3.05 7.58
N PRO A 51 3.12 -3.64 6.81
CA PRO A 51 3.58 -3.05 5.56
C PRO A 51 2.43 -2.84 4.57
N VAL A 52 2.30 -1.62 4.04
CA VAL A 52 1.26 -1.30 3.04
C VAL A 52 1.88 -0.86 1.72
N VAL A 53 1.60 -1.63 0.66
CA VAL A 53 1.97 -1.29 -0.72
C VAL A 53 0.79 -0.62 -1.42
N VAL A 54 0.99 0.59 -1.91
CA VAL A 54 -0.01 1.35 -2.67
C VAL A 54 0.22 1.18 -4.17
N THR A 55 -0.78 0.69 -4.88
CA THR A 55 -0.80 0.52 -6.35
C THR A 55 -1.95 1.32 -6.97
N SER A 56 -2.05 1.32 -8.30
CA SER A 56 -3.22 1.81 -9.00
C SER A 56 -4.11 0.67 -9.49
N ARG A 57 -5.43 0.81 -9.35
CA ARG A 57 -6.42 -0.07 -9.99
C ARG A 57 -6.59 0.21 -11.49
N CYS A 58 -5.95 1.26 -12.01
CA CYS A 58 -5.94 1.56 -13.44
C CYS A 58 -5.20 0.46 -14.21
N GLY A 59 -5.59 0.21 -15.46
CA GLY A 59 -4.99 -0.85 -16.27
C GLY A 59 -3.53 -0.60 -16.68
N ALA A 60 -3.06 0.65 -16.59
CA ALA A 60 -1.69 1.06 -16.87
C ALA A 60 -1.38 2.40 -16.15
N GLY A 61 -0.08 2.71 -16.06
CA GLY A 61 0.44 3.90 -15.39
C GLY A 61 1.05 3.58 -14.02
N ALA A 62 1.83 4.52 -13.50
CA ALA A 62 2.52 4.39 -12.21
C ALA A 62 1.83 5.20 -11.11
N THR A 63 2.04 4.80 -9.85
CA THR A 63 1.68 5.63 -8.69
C THR A 63 2.50 6.91 -8.62
N GLY A 64 1.98 7.95 -7.98
CA GLY A 64 2.67 9.23 -7.79
C GLY A 64 2.17 10.04 -6.59
N ALA A 65 3.11 10.58 -5.81
CA ALA A 65 2.85 11.42 -4.64
C ALA A 65 2.55 12.88 -5.04
N VAL A 66 1.30 13.17 -5.37
CA VAL A 66 0.86 14.52 -5.80
C VAL A 66 -0.18 15.15 -4.88
N TYR A 67 -1.07 14.33 -4.30
CA TYR A 67 -2.21 14.83 -3.54
C TYR A 67 -1.98 14.63 -2.04
N GLY A 68 -2.12 15.72 -1.26
CA GLY A 68 -1.91 15.75 0.20
C GLY A 68 -3.19 15.69 1.05
N THR A 69 -4.27 15.11 0.53
CA THR A 69 -5.47 14.81 1.33
C THR A 69 -5.26 13.56 2.17
N ALA A 70 -6.12 13.25 3.15
CA ALA A 70 -5.97 12.05 3.98
C ALA A 70 -5.81 10.73 3.17
N GLY A 71 -6.57 10.57 2.07
CA GLY A 71 -6.40 9.47 1.12
C GLY A 71 -5.46 9.77 -0.06
N GLY A 72 -4.75 10.88 -0.03
CA GLY A 72 -3.89 11.31 -1.14
C GLY A 72 -2.57 10.57 -1.16
N GLY A 73 -2.09 10.21 -2.36
CA GLY A 73 -0.86 9.43 -2.51
C GLY A 73 0.38 10.08 -1.92
N GLN A 74 0.44 11.42 -1.79
CA GLN A 74 1.54 12.09 -1.10
C GLN A 74 1.48 11.85 0.40
N THR A 75 0.31 12.05 1.02
CA THR A 75 0.10 11.80 2.44
C THR A 75 0.39 10.35 2.82
N LEU A 76 -0.03 9.39 1.99
CA LEU A 76 0.23 7.98 2.25
C LEU A 76 1.72 7.65 2.18
N GLN A 77 2.46 8.18 1.20
CA GLN A 77 3.91 7.95 1.10
C GLN A 77 4.68 8.65 2.23
N ASP A 78 4.30 9.86 2.59
CA ASP A 78 4.89 10.59 3.73
C ASP A 78 4.68 9.83 5.06
N ALA A 79 3.61 9.03 5.15
CA ALA A 79 3.31 8.15 6.28
C ALA A 79 3.96 6.76 6.20
N GLY A 80 4.75 6.46 5.16
CA GLY A 80 5.48 5.20 5.02
C GLY A 80 4.88 4.19 4.03
N ALA A 81 3.83 4.55 3.29
CA ALA A 81 3.27 3.64 2.30
C ALA A 81 4.25 3.37 1.15
N ILE A 82 4.45 2.09 0.84
CA ILE A 82 5.41 1.63 -0.16
C ILE A 82 4.82 1.83 -1.57
N PRO A 83 5.48 2.56 -2.48
CA PRO A 83 4.99 2.75 -3.84
C PRO A 83 5.12 1.44 -4.64
N GLY A 84 3.99 0.96 -5.16
CA GLY A 84 3.96 -0.22 -6.04
C GLY A 84 4.40 0.04 -7.48
N GLY A 85 4.78 1.28 -7.83
CA GLY A 85 5.23 1.66 -9.16
C GLY A 85 4.13 1.49 -10.22
N ASP A 86 4.46 0.83 -11.33
CA ASP A 86 3.55 0.49 -12.42
C ASP A 86 2.98 -0.95 -12.32
N LEU A 87 3.25 -1.64 -11.21
CA LEU A 87 2.72 -2.98 -10.99
C LEU A 87 1.20 -2.93 -10.80
N ALA A 88 0.51 -3.78 -11.55
CA ALA A 88 -0.89 -4.07 -11.29
C ALA A 88 -1.06 -4.64 -9.86
N PRO A 89 -2.20 -4.39 -9.17
CA PRO A 89 -2.36 -4.74 -7.76
C PRO A 89 -2.13 -6.24 -7.46
N TRP A 90 -2.52 -7.13 -8.38
CA TRP A 90 -2.30 -8.56 -8.23
C TRP A 90 -0.83 -8.96 -8.38
N LYS A 91 -0.04 -8.26 -9.21
CA LYS A 91 1.40 -8.49 -9.32
C LYS A 91 2.14 -7.97 -8.09
N ALA A 92 1.77 -6.78 -7.61
CA ALA A 92 2.31 -6.24 -6.36
C ALA A 92 2.02 -7.16 -5.17
N ARG A 93 0.83 -7.79 -5.12
CA ARG A 93 0.53 -8.78 -4.08
C ARG A 93 1.46 -10.00 -4.11
N VAL A 94 1.82 -10.49 -5.29
CA VAL A 94 2.78 -11.59 -5.42
C VAL A 94 4.18 -11.11 -5.00
N LYS A 95 4.60 -9.92 -5.44
CA LYS A 95 5.90 -9.35 -5.05
C LYS A 95 6.00 -9.12 -3.54
N LEU A 96 4.94 -8.61 -2.91
CA LEU A 96 4.88 -8.43 -1.45
C LEU A 96 5.00 -9.75 -0.71
N ALA A 97 4.31 -10.81 -1.15
CA ALA A 97 4.44 -12.13 -0.53
C ALA A 97 5.87 -12.69 -0.65
N LEU A 98 6.58 -12.41 -1.74
CA LEU A 98 7.98 -12.80 -1.91
C LEU A 98 8.92 -11.95 -1.04
N ALA A 99 8.67 -10.64 -0.95
CA ALA A 99 9.44 -9.72 -0.13
C ALA A 99 9.36 -10.14 1.34
N LEU A 100 8.14 -10.35 1.87
CA LEU A 100 7.92 -10.74 3.27
C LEU A 100 8.61 -12.06 3.67
N GLU A 101 8.87 -12.95 2.71
CA GLU A 101 9.62 -14.20 2.95
C GLU A 101 11.14 -14.00 2.82
N ALA A 102 11.58 -12.98 2.07
CA ALA A 102 12.97 -12.75 1.73
C ALA A 102 13.71 -11.83 2.71
N VAL A 103 12.98 -11.00 3.45
CA VAL A 103 13.50 -9.94 4.33
C VAL A 103 13.56 -10.36 5.78
N ASP A 104 14.43 -9.73 6.55
CA ASP A 104 14.48 -9.92 8.00
C ASP A 104 13.30 -9.22 8.69
N GLN A 105 12.80 -9.84 9.75
CA GLN A 105 11.58 -9.39 10.45
C GLN A 105 11.82 -8.21 11.39
N GLU A 106 13.09 -7.88 11.69
CA GLU A 106 13.43 -6.80 12.62
C GLU A 106 13.15 -5.41 12.02
N ASP A 107 13.30 -5.26 10.70
CA ASP A 107 13.12 -3.99 9.95
C ASP A 107 12.24 -4.21 8.69
N VAL A 108 11.17 -4.99 8.83
CA VAL A 108 10.34 -5.47 7.70
C VAL A 108 9.81 -4.36 6.78
N ASP A 109 9.42 -3.20 7.33
CA ASP A 109 8.87 -2.10 6.54
C ASP A 109 9.92 -1.51 5.57
N ASP A 110 11.12 -1.24 6.07
CA ASP A 110 12.23 -0.67 5.29
C ASP A 110 12.77 -1.68 4.27
N GLU A 111 12.95 -2.95 4.67
CA GLU A 111 13.46 -3.98 3.76
C GLU A 111 12.45 -4.32 2.65
N VAL A 112 11.14 -4.37 2.95
CA VAL A 112 10.12 -4.53 1.90
C VAL A 112 10.13 -3.32 0.98
N ALA A 113 10.30 -2.09 1.49
CA ALA A 113 10.37 -0.90 0.66
C ALA A 113 11.55 -0.96 -0.32
N ASP A 114 12.73 -1.38 0.16
CA ASP A 114 13.93 -1.59 -0.68
C ASP A 114 13.70 -2.67 -1.73
N TYR A 115 13.09 -3.80 -1.35
CA TYR A 115 12.72 -4.88 -2.28
C TYR A 115 11.78 -4.37 -3.41
N PHE A 116 10.90 -3.43 -3.08
CA PHE A 116 10.05 -2.78 -4.07
C PHE A 116 10.83 -1.82 -4.98
N ALA A 117 11.81 -1.09 -4.45
CA ALA A 117 12.66 -0.17 -5.20
C ALA A 117 13.60 -0.87 -6.20
N GLU A 118 14.23 -1.99 -5.82
CA GLU A 118 15.29 -2.65 -6.59
C GLU A 118 14.85 -3.20 -7.97
N SER A 119 13.56 -3.48 -8.16
CA SER A 119 13.05 -4.05 -9.43
C SER A 119 12.37 -3.01 -10.35
N SER A 120 12.54 -1.72 -10.08
CA SER A 120 11.93 -0.61 -10.83
C SER A 120 12.82 -0.03 -11.96
N ALA A 121 13.86 -0.77 -12.38
CA ALA A 121 14.80 -0.39 -13.44
C ALA A 121 14.53 -1.10 -14.78
#